data_AF-A0A699U757-F1
#
_entry.id   AF-A0A699U757-F1
#
_cell.length_a   1.000
_cell.length_b   1.000
_cell.length_c   1.000
_cell.angle_alpha   90.00
_cell.angle_beta   90.00
_cell.angle_gamma   90.00
#
_symmetry.space_group_name_H-M   'P 1'
#
loop_
_entity.id
_entity.type
_entity.pdbx_description
1 polymer ?
#
loop_
_entity_poly.entity_id
_entity_poly.type
_entity_poly.pdbx_seq_one_letter_code
_entity_poly.pdbx_strand_id
1 'polypeptide(L)' 'DLKTYVRRFQELATLCPTMVSDFKKMMEAFIEGLPRSIEGNVTASKPQTLEEAINIAQRLMDQVAKHTPA' A
#
# COMPACT_ATOMS: atom_id res chain seq x y z
N ASP A 1 8.79 -6.42 -4.62
CA ASP A 1 9.33 -5.81 -3.40
C ASP A 1 8.50 -4.58 -3.05
N LEU A 2 7.99 -4.50 -1.81
CA LEU A 2 7.09 -3.41 -1.39
C LEU A 2 7.78 -2.05 -1.41
N LYS A 3 9.02 -1.98 -0.93
CA LYS A 3 9.75 -0.70 -0.85
C LYS A 3 9.90 -0.08 -2.24
N THR A 4 10.20 -0.92 -3.24
CA THR A 4 10.27 -0.49 -4.64
C THR A 4 8.92 0.00 -5.18
N TYR A 5 7.82 -0.70 -4.85
CA TYR A 5 6.47 -0.29 -5.23
C TYR A 5 6.09 1.06 -4.62
N VAL A 6 6.24 1.21 -3.30
CA VAL A 6 5.93 2.44 -2.55
C VAL A 6 6.71 3.62 -3.12
N ARG A 7 8.00 3.45 -3.39
CA ARG A 7 8.84 4.49 -3.99
C ARG A 7 8.30 4.96 -5.34
N ARG A 8 7.99 4.02 -6.24
CA ARG A 8 7.44 4.35 -7.57
C ARG A 8 6.05 5.00 -7.48
N PHE A 9 5.23 4.55 -6.54
CA PHE A 9 3.91 5.13 -6.30
C PHE A 9 4.01 6.59 -5.82
N GLN A 10 4.93 6.88 -4.90
CA GLN A 10 5.21 8.24 -4.42
C GLN A 10 5.81 9.12 -5.52
N GLU A 11 6.72 8.59 -6.34
CA GLU A 11 7.24 9.30 -7.53
C GLU A 11 6.10 9.64 -8.50
N LEU A 12 5.19 8.71 -8.78
CA LEU A 12 4.02 8.94 -9.64
C LEU A 12 3.07 10.00 -9.05
N ALA A 13 2.79 9.90 -7.74
CA ALA A 13 1.98 10.88 -7.02
C ALA A 13 2.59 12.30 -7.07
N THR A 14 3.92 12.40 -7.05
CA THR A 14 4.65 13.66 -7.18
C THR A 14 4.53 14.25 -8.60
N LEU A 15 4.59 13.40 -9.63
CA LEU A 15 4.46 13.80 -11.03
C LEU A 15 3.01 14.17 -11.41
N CYS A 16 2.01 13.64 -10.69
CA CYS A 16 0.59 13.89 -10.93
C CYS A 16 -0.14 14.36 -9.65
N PRO A 17 0.04 15.64 -9.25
CA PRO A 17 -0.56 16.17 -8.01
C PRO A 17 -2.09 16.14 -7.98
N THR A 18 -2.73 16.07 -9.15
CA THR A 18 -4.19 15.94 -9.28
C THR A 18 -4.70 14.59 -8.76
N MET A 19 -3.89 13.53 -8.84
CA MET A 19 -4.19 12.23 -8.22
C MET A 19 -4.11 12.32 -6.69
N VAL A 20 -3.22 13.16 -6.17
CA VAL A 20 -3.06 13.42 -4.73
C VAL A 20 -4.20 14.23 -4.14
N SER A 21 -4.82 15.08 -4.96
CA SER A 21 -5.92 15.96 -4.56
C SER A 21 -7.19 15.17 -4.18
N ASP A 22 -7.31 13.93 -4.66
CA ASP A 22 -8.37 12.99 -4.26
C ASP A 22 -7.75 11.85 -3.45
N PHE A 23 -7.56 12.10 -2.16
CA PHE A 23 -6.98 11.14 -1.21
C PHE A 23 -7.62 9.75 -1.30
N LYS A 24 -8.94 9.70 -1.54
CA LYS A 24 -9.68 8.45 -1.67
C LYS A 24 -9.21 7.66 -2.90
N LYS A 25 -9.11 8.31 -4.07
CA LYS A 25 -8.58 7.66 -5.28
C LYS A 25 -7.13 7.25 -5.15
N MET A 26 -6.30 8.06 -4.48
CA MET A 26 -4.92 7.68 -4.19
C MET A 26 -4.89 6.39 -3.35
N MET A 27 -5.69 6.34 -2.28
CA MET A 27 -5.72 5.19 -1.39
C MET A 27 -6.23 3.92 -2.11
N GLU A 28 -7.30 4.04 -2.90
CA GLU A 28 -7.82 2.95 -3.73
C GLU A 28 -6.73 2.42 -4.68
N ALA A 29 -6.08 3.30 -5.44
CA ALA A 29 -5.01 2.90 -6.35
C ALA A 29 -3.81 2.27 -5.62
N PHE A 30 -3.47 2.76 -4.42
CA PHE A 30 -2.41 2.18 -3.61
C PHE A 30 -2.75 0.74 -3.20
N ILE A 31 -3.97 0.53 -2.68
CA ILE A 31 -4.47 -0.76 -2.20
C ILE A 31 -4.61 -1.77 -3.34
N GLU A 32 -5.15 -1.35 -4.49
CA GLU A 32 -5.31 -2.20 -5.68
C GLU A 32 -3.97 -2.72 -6.24
N GLY A 33 -2.88 -1.98 -6.03
CA GLY A 33 -1.54 -2.44 -6.42
C GLY A 33 -0.84 -3.36 -5.41
N LEU A 34 -1.47 -3.68 -4.27
CA LEU A 34 -0.92 -4.60 -3.27
C LEU A 34 -1.14 -6.08 -3.66
N PRO A 35 -0.34 -7.00 -3.11
CA PRO A 35 -0.63 -8.42 -3.21
C PRO A 35 -2.00 -8.76 -2.59
N ARG A 36 -2.79 -9.59 -3.27
CA ARG A 36 -4.11 -10.07 -2.78
C ARG A 36 -4.08 -10.66 -1.38
N SER A 37 -2.94 -11.24 -0.97
CA SER A 37 -2.75 -11.83 0.36
C SER A 37 -2.81 -10.82 1.51
N ILE A 38 -2.58 -9.52 1.24
CA ILE A 38 -2.60 -8.46 2.25
C ILE A 38 -3.62 -7.36 1.95
N GLU A 39 -4.08 -7.25 0.69
CA GLU A 39 -5.03 -6.24 0.22
C GLU A 39 -6.27 -6.15 1.13
N GLY A 40 -6.94 -7.28 1.39
CA GLY A 40 -8.13 -7.30 2.23
C GLY A 40 -7.87 -6.85 3.67
N ASN A 41 -6.72 -7.19 4.24
CA ASN A 41 -6.34 -6.81 5.59
C ASN A 41 -5.99 -5.32 5.69
N VAL A 42 -5.34 -4.75 4.67
CA VAL A 42 -5.08 -3.31 4.59
C VAL A 42 -6.40 -2.54 4.47
N THR A 43 -7.30 -2.98 3.59
CA THR A 43 -8.65 -2.37 3.44
C THR A 43 -9.44 -2.40 4.75
N ALA A 44 -9.46 -3.54 5.45
CA ALA A 44 -10.16 -3.70 6.72
C ALA A 44 -9.61 -2.78 7.82
N SER A 45 -8.33 -2.41 7.75
CA SER A 45 -7.66 -1.54 8.73
C SER A 45 -8.02 -0.06 8.56
N LYS A 46 -8.69 0.33 7.46
CA LYS A 46 -9.16 1.69 7.18
C LYS A 46 -8.10 2.78 7.45
N PRO A 47 -6.93 2.72 6.79
CA PRO A 47 -5.87 3.71 6.97
C PRO A 47 -6.38 5.12 6.63
N GLN A 48 -5.99 6.10 7.46
CA GLN A 48 -6.33 7.51 7.27
C GLN A 48 -5.26 8.28 6.49
N THR A 49 -4.08 7.69 6.32
CA THR A 49 -2.97 8.26 5.55
C THR A 49 -2.29 7.19 4.69
N LEU A 50 -1.61 7.62 3.62
CA LEU A 50 -0.79 6.71 2.79
C LEU A 50 0.32 6.05 3.63
N GLU A 51 0.91 6.79 4.56
CA GLU A 51 1.96 6.27 5.45
C GLU A 51 1.45 5.15 6.36
N GLU A 52 0.25 5.29 6.92
CA GLU A 52 -0.41 4.21 7.68
C GLU A 52 -0.62 2.97 6.81
N ALA A 53 -1.13 3.15 5.58
CA ALA A 53 -1.34 2.05 4.66
C ALA A 53 -0.03 1.31 4.33
N ILE A 54 1.06 2.06 4.11
CA ILE A 54 2.41 1.51 3.87
C ILE A 54 2.91 0.72 5.09
N ASN A 55 2.78 1.28 6.29
CA ASN A 55 3.22 0.65 7.53
C ASN A 55 2.45 -0.66 7.81
N ILE A 56 1.14 -0.68 7.56
CA ILE A 56 0.31 -1.88 7.70
C ILE A 56 0.73 -2.93 6.66
N ALA A 57 0.87 -2.55 5.39
CA ALA A 57 1.28 -3.45 4.32
C ALA A 57 2.65 -4.09 4.58
N GLN A 58 3.62 -3.30 5.06
CA GLN A 58 4.96 -3.80 5.41
C GLN A 58 4.89 -4.84 6.53
N ARG A 59 4.16 -4.53 7.62
CA ARG A 59 4.01 -5.44 8.75
C ARG A 59 3.32 -6.75 8.36
N LEU A 60 2.33 -6.70 7.47
CA LEU A 60 1.64 -7.88 6.97
C LEU A 60 2.53 -8.72 6.06
N MET A 61 3.33 -8.12 5.18
CA MET A 61 4.29 -8.88 4.37
C MET A 61 5.35 -9.58 5.21
N ASP A 62 5.85 -8.92 6.26
CA ASP A 62 6.81 -9.52 7.18
C ASP A 62 6.21 -10.72 7.94
N GLN A 63 4.89 -10.72 8.17
CA GLN A 63 4.16 -11.85 8.76
C GLN A 63 3.96 -12.99 7.75
N VAL A 64 3.55 -12.67 6.52
CA VAL A 64 3.33 -13.67 5.46
C VAL A 64 4.63 -14.36 5.08
N ALA A 65 5.74 -13.62 4.96
CA ALA A 65 7.05 -14.17 4.63
C ALA A 65 7.57 -15.16 5.69
N LYS A 66 7.17 -14.99 6.96
CA LYS A 66 7.53 -15.89 8.07
C LYS A 66 6.70 -17.17 8.13
N HIS A 67 5.57 -17.22 7.43
CA HIS A 67 4.61 -18.33 7.48
C HIS A 67 4.56 -19.20 6.22
N THR A 68 5.35 -18.90 5.19
CA THR A 68 5.60 -19.85 4.09
C THR A 68 6.63 -20.89 4.54
N PRO A 69 6.25 -22.16 4.78
CA PRO A 69 7.24 -23.21 4.95
C PRO A 69 7.93 -23.44 3.60
N ALA A 70 9.25 -23.64 3.65
CA ALA A 70 10.09 -23.98 2.50
C ALA A 70 9.67 -25.30 1.85
#